data_AF-A0A4Q1D381-F1
#
_entry.id   AF-A0A4Q1D381-F1
#
_cell.length_a   1.000
_cell.length_b   1.000
_cell.length_c   1.000
_cell.angle_alpha   90.00
_cell.angle_beta   90.00
_cell.angle_gamma   90.00
#
_symmetry.space_group_name_H-M   'P 1'
#
loop_
_entity.id
_entity.type
_entity.pdbx_description
1 polymer ?
#
loop_
_entity_poly.entity_id
_entity_poly.type
_entity_poly.pdbx_seq_one_letter_code
_entity_poly.pdbx_strand_id
1 'polypeptide(L)' 'MLLQDSLCLRIRIGDDGVDKLVVRNNIQLIPHMLPSTRLGLDNIQKRYTLLFNETVIVEKEDGEFIVKLPLIDL' A
#
# COMPACT_ATOMS: atom_id res chain seq x y z
N MET A 1 -2.30 16.28 27.25
CA MET A 1 -1.14 15.81 26.47
C MET A 1 -0.82 14.43 27.03
N LEU A 2 -1.28 13.30 26.50
CA LEU A 2 -1.10 12.72 25.17
C LEU A 2 -2.16 11.61 25.03
N LEU A 3 -3.08 11.67 24.07
CA LEU A 3 -3.93 10.51 23.71
C LEU A 3 -4.66 10.66 22.36
N GLN A 4 -4.26 11.61 21.51
CA GLN A 4 -4.98 11.92 20.26
C GLN A 4 -4.23 11.53 18.98
N ASP A 5 -2.99 11.05 19.06
CA ASP A 5 -2.21 10.58 17.89
C ASP A 5 -2.54 9.14 17.45
N SER A 6 -3.38 8.43 18.20
CA SER A 6 -3.50 6.95 18.12
C SER A 6 -4.26 6.41 16.90
N LEU A 7 -4.83 7.26 16.03
CA LEU A 7 -5.66 6.84 14.87
C LEU A 7 -5.31 7.57 13.56
N CYS A 8 -4.24 8.37 13.52
CA CYS A 8 -3.85 9.04 12.28
C CYS A 8 -3.16 8.07 11.31
N LEU A 9 -3.74 7.89 10.13
CA LEU A 9 -3.09 7.17 9.03
C LEU A 9 -2.11 8.14 8.34
N ARG A 10 -0.82 7.90 8.54
CA ARG A 10 0.27 8.63 7.90
C ARG A 10 0.62 7.92 6.61
N ILE A 11 0.35 8.56 5.49
CA ILE A 11 0.66 8.03 4.16
C ILE A 11 1.87 8.77 3.60
N ARG A 12 2.82 8.03 3.05
CA ARG A 12 3.98 8.57 2.32
C ARG A 12 4.01 7.94 0.94
N ILE A 13 4.30 8.76 -0.06
CA ILE A 13 4.42 8.36 -1.45
C ILE A 13 5.76 8.89 -1.95
N GLY A 14 6.54 8.03 -2.60
CA GLY A 14 7.80 8.38 -3.23
C GLY A 14 8.22 7.26 -4.17
N ASP A 15 9.37 7.38 -4.81
CA ASP A 15 9.97 6.30 -5.59
C ASP A 15 11.02 5.53 -4.78
N ASP A 16 11.42 4.35 -5.28
CA ASP A 16 12.52 3.56 -4.71
C ASP A 16 13.90 3.94 -5.27
N GLY A 17 13.98 4.99 -6.09
CA GLY A 17 15.19 5.43 -6.78
C GLY A 17 15.52 4.64 -8.05
N VAL A 18 14.68 3.69 -8.45
CA VAL A 18 14.93 2.81 -9.60
C VAL A 18 13.76 2.87 -10.58
N ASP A 19 12.66 2.18 -10.27
CA ASP A 19 11.58 1.93 -11.21
C ASP A 19 10.23 1.69 -10.53
N LYS A 20 10.09 1.98 -9.23
CA LYS A 20 8.85 1.71 -8.50
C LYS A 20 8.35 2.92 -7.73
N LEU A 21 7.05 3.19 -7.86
CA LEU A 21 6.29 4.02 -6.93
C LEU A 21 6.07 3.22 -5.65
N VAL A 22 6.49 3.78 -4.52
CA VAL A 22 6.33 3.19 -3.20
C VAL A 22 5.34 4.00 -2.37
N VAL A 23 4.23 3.35 -2.03
CA VAL A 23 3.20 3.88 -1.13
C VAL A 23 3.33 3.20 0.22
N ARG A 24 3.51 3.97 1.29
CA ARG A 24 3.68 3.48 2.66
C ARG A 24 2.64 4.07 3.59
N ASN A 25 2.10 3.29 4.51
CA ASN A 25 1.35 3.81 5.65
C ASN A 25 1.69 3.07 6.94
N ASN A 26 1.56 3.74 8.09
CA ASN A 26 1.63 3.03 9.38
C ASN A 26 0.48 2.03 9.51
N ILE A 27 0.76 0.84 10.03
CA ILE A 27 -0.24 -0.18 10.29
C ILE A 27 -1.09 0.27 11.48
N GLN A 28 -2.40 0.31 11.26
CA GLN A 28 -3.41 0.49 12.30
C GLN A 28 -4.35 -0.70 12.23
N LEU A 29 -4.20 -1.63 13.17
CA LEU A 29 -5.03 -2.81 13.24
C LEU A 29 -6.45 -2.40 13.65
N ILE A 30 -7.43 -2.87 12.87
CA ILE A 30 -8.83 -2.70 13.21
C ILE A 30 -9.14 -3.71 14.32
N PRO A 31 -9.62 -3.27 15.49
CA PRO A 31 -9.78 -4.14 16.67
C PRO A 31 -10.94 -5.14 16.54
N HIS A 32 -11.75 -5.03 15.49
CA HIS A 32 -12.88 -5.91 15.21
C HIS A 32 -12.89 -6.32 13.73
N MET A 33 -13.48 -7.48 13.46
CA MET A 33 -13.68 -7.96 12.10
C MET A 33 -14.70 -7.07 11.38
N LEU A 34 -14.21 -6.18 10.52
CA LEU A 34 -15.04 -5.47 9.56
C LEU A 34 -15.15 -6.31 8.27
N PRO A 35 -16.36 -6.46 7.70
CA PRO A 35 -16.50 -7.03 6.37
C PRO A 35 -15.74 -6.15 5.38
N SER A 36 -14.78 -6.76 4.67
CA SER A 36 -14.03 -6.14 3.58
C SER A 36 -14.13 -7.02 2.36
N THR A 37 -14.38 -6.41 1.22
CA THR A 37 -14.40 -7.12 -0.06
C THR A 37 -12.99 -7.50 -0.51
N ARG A 38 -11.94 -6.91 0.08
CA ARG A 38 -10.51 -7.05 -0.30
C ARG A 38 -10.21 -6.74 -1.77
N LEU A 39 -11.16 -6.17 -2.50
CA LEU A 39 -11.05 -5.93 -3.93
C LEU A 39 -10.06 -4.82 -4.29
N GLY A 40 -9.75 -3.90 -3.36
CA GLY A 40 -8.89 -2.75 -3.66
C GLY A 40 -7.50 -3.17 -4.18
N LEU A 41 -6.78 -3.98 -3.40
CA LEU A 41 -5.45 -4.45 -3.76
C LEU A 41 -5.48 -5.45 -4.92
N ASP A 42 -6.46 -6.36 -4.92
CA ASP A 42 -6.68 -7.32 -6.00
C ASP A 42 -6.91 -6.61 -7.36
N ASN A 43 -7.70 -5.54 -7.36
CA ASN A 43 -7.92 -4.71 -8.54
C ASN A 43 -6.63 -4.03 -9.03
N ILE A 44 -5.78 -3.56 -8.12
CA ILE A 44 -4.50 -2.96 -8.47
C ILE A 44 -3.58 -4.02 -9.11
N GLN A 45 -3.43 -5.18 -8.47
CA GLN A 45 -2.60 -6.29 -8.98
C GLN A 45 -3.07 -6.74 -10.37
N LYS A 46 -4.36 -7.01 -10.53
CA LYS A 46 -4.94 -7.45 -11.82
C LYS A 46 -4.71 -6.46 -12.95
N ARG A 47 -4.82 -5.15 -12.70
CA ARG A 47 -4.60 -4.12 -13.73
C ARG A 47 -3.16 -4.08 -14.20
N TYR A 48 -2.20 -4.10 -13.26
CA TYR A 48 -0.78 -4.12 -13.61
C TYR A 48 -0.40 -5.37 -14.39
N THR A 49 -0.91 -6.53 -13.99
CA THR A 49 -0.68 -7.77 -14.74
C THR A 49 -1.34 -7.75 -16.12
N LEU A 50 -2.57 -7.26 -16.24
CA LEU A 50 -3.29 -7.26 -17.51
C LEU A 50 -2.72 -6.27 -18.54
N LEU A 51 -2.36 -5.06 -18.09
CA LEU A 51 -1.99 -3.97 -19.00
C LEU A 51 -0.48 -3.94 -19.28
N PHE A 52 0.34 -4.38 -18.33
CA PHE A 52 1.79 -4.20 -18.38
C PHE A 52 2.55 -5.51 -18.18
N ASN A 53 1.86 -6.62 -17.90
CA ASN A 53 2.47 -7.90 -17.53
C ASN A 53 3.42 -7.78 -16.32
N GLU A 54 3.12 -6.85 -15.42
CA GLU A 54 3.92 -6.59 -14.22
C GLU A 54 3.17 -6.95 -12.94
N THR A 55 3.94 -7.09 -11.85
CA THR A 55 3.40 -7.47 -10.54
C THR A 55 3.61 -6.36 -9.52
N VAL A 56 2.62 -6.19 -8.64
CA VAL A 56 2.68 -5.23 -7.53
C VAL A 56 3.17 -5.95 -6.28
N ILE A 57 4.17 -5.38 -5.62
CA ILE A 57 4.76 -5.93 -4.41
C ILE A 57 4.04 -5.36 -3.19
N VAL A 58 3.72 -6.22 -2.22
CA VAL A 58 3.04 -5.85 -0.99
C VAL A 58 3.81 -6.41 0.19
N GLU A 59 4.26 -5.53 1.07
CA GLU A 59 5.14 -5.85 2.18
C GLU A 59 4.59 -5.24 3.48
N LYS A 60 4.97 -5.85 4.60
CA LYS A 60 4.74 -5.33 5.95
C LYS A 60 6.04 -5.43 6.72
N GLU A 61 6.61 -4.29 7.07
CA GLU A 61 7.90 -4.21 7.76
C GLU A 61 7.90 -2.95 8.65
N ASP A 62 8.57 -3.02 9.80
CA ASP A 62 8.75 -1.90 10.73
C ASP A 62 7.46 -1.15 11.12
N GLY A 63 6.34 -1.88 11.20
CA GLY A 63 5.04 -1.30 11.54
C GLY A 63 4.40 -0.51 10.39
N GLU A 64 4.90 -0.66 9.16
CA GLU A 64 4.36 -0.05 7.95
C GLU A 64 3.77 -1.09 7.00
N PHE A 65 2.70 -0.71 6.32
CA PHE A 65 2.18 -1.40 5.16
C PHE A 65 2.71 -0.69 3.91
N ILE A 66 3.35 -1.45 3.03
CA ILE A 66 4.10 -0.93 1.89
C ILE A 66 3.57 -1.59 0.62
N VAL A 67 3.23 -0.78 -0.38
CA VAL A 67 2.86 -1.22 -1.72
C VAL A 67 3.85 -0.60 -2.70
N LYS A 68 4.53 -1.44 -3.49
CA LYS A 68 5.44 -1.00 -4.55
C LYS A 68 4.82 -1.34 -5.90
N LEU A 69 4.55 -0.31 -6.69
CA LEU A 69 4.02 -0.42 -8.04
C LEU A 69 5.12 -0.06 -9.03
N PRO A 70 5.33 -0.81 -10.10
CA PRO A 70 6.21 -0.39 -11.17
C PRO A 70 5.78 0.95 -11.76
N LEU A 71 6.76 1.81 -12.05
CA LEU A 71 6.58 3.02 -12.84
C LEU A 71 6.56 2.60 -14.30
N ILE A 72 5.47 2.91 -14.98
CA ILE A 72 5.26 2.54 -16.38
C ILE A 72 5.49 3.78 -17.24
N ASP A 73 6.37 3.68 -18.22
CA ASP A 73 6.48 4.66 -19.30
C ASP A 73 5.36 4.39 -20.33
N LEU A 74 4.54 5.42 -20.58
CA LEU A 74 3.42 5.37 -21.53
C LEU A 74 3.83 5.76 -22.95
#